data_AF-A0A1M7KQM9-F1
#
_entry.id   AF-A0A1M7KQM9-F1
#
_cell.length_a   1.000
_cell.length_b   1.000
_cell.length_c   1.000
_cell.angle_alpha   90.00
_cell.angle_beta   90.00
_cell.angle_gamma   90.00
#
_symmetry.space_group_name_H-M   'P 1'
#
loop_
_entity.id
_entity.type
_entity.pdbx_description
1 polymer ?
#
loop_
_entity_poly.entity_id
_entity_poly.type
_entity_poly.pdbx_seq_one_letter_code
_entity_poly.pdbx_strand_id
1 'polypeptide(L)'
;MAFKNVINWGIAVLGFCIIAFFLFRLEQAFSATTTAKAAQQAIQNFQISIWVGWLLITGPAIYVRWKYANHILFIIDYLIAITAFIILGVYVNRGAELELWALGNSFRGNVTFMLLRNILLICGMTAFIHAAIWWFSKRWHRR
;
A
#
# COMPACT_ATOMS: atom_id res chain seq x y z
N MET A 1 22.73 -12.39 12.43
CA MET A 1 21.30 -12.30 12.10
C MET A 1 20.92 -13.58 11.35
N ALA A 2 20.00 -14.41 11.86
CA ALA A 2 19.74 -15.73 11.26
C ALA A 2 19.18 -15.58 9.82
N PHE A 3 19.63 -16.43 8.89
CA PHE A 3 19.27 -16.43 7.45
C PHE A 3 17.75 -16.25 7.17
N LYS A 4 16.89 -16.78 8.04
CA LYS A 4 15.42 -16.65 7.96
C LYS A 4 14.92 -15.22 8.17
N ASN A 5 15.59 -14.41 8.99
CA ASN A 5 15.26 -13.00 9.14
C ASN A 5 15.63 -12.22 7.87
N VAL A 6 16.74 -12.58 7.21
CA VAL A 6 17.15 -11.94 5.95
C VAL A 6 16.12 -12.19 4.85
N ILE A 7 15.56 -13.40 4.74
CA ILE A 7 14.51 -13.72 3.78
C ILE A 7 13.25 -12.88 4.02
N ASN A 8 12.77 -12.79 5.26
CA ASN A 8 11.57 -12.02 5.59
C ASN A 8 11.73 -10.53 5.28
N TRP A 9 12.88 -9.95 5.65
CA TRP A 9 13.19 -8.57 5.29
C TRP A 9 13.35 -8.40 3.77
N GLY A 10 13.95 -9.37 3.08
CA GLY A 10 14.06 -9.37 1.62
C GLY A 10 12.70 -9.35 0.91
N ILE A 11 11.73 -10.13 1.38
CA ILE A 11 10.37 -10.15 0.82
C ILE A 11 9.65 -8.83 1.11
N ALA A 12 9.79 -8.26 2.31
CA ALA A 12 9.21 -6.95 2.64
C ALA A 12 9.82 -5.84 1.76
N VAL A 13 11.14 -5.86 1.57
CA VAL A 13 11.84 -4.94 0.66
C VAL A 13 11.37 -5.12 -0.77
N LEU A 14 11.15 -6.35 -1.24
CA LEU A 14 10.59 -6.62 -2.57
C LEU A 14 9.20 -5.97 -2.73
N GLY A 15 8.32 -6.11 -1.73
CA GLY A 15 7.00 -5.46 -1.74
C GLY A 15 7.10 -3.94 -1.85
N PHE A 16 8.02 -3.32 -1.10
CA PHE A 16 8.30 -1.89 -1.21
C PHE A 16 8.85 -1.50 -2.59
N CYS A 17 9.80 -2.27 -3.13
CA CYS A 17 10.39 -2.02 -4.44
C CYS A 17 9.35 -2.09 -5.57
N ILE A 18 8.36 -2.98 -5.48
CA ILE A 18 7.24 -3.05 -6.43
C ILE A 18 6.44 -1.76 -6.40
N ILE A 19 6.05 -1.28 -5.22
CA ILE A 19 5.32 -0.02 -5.07
C ILE A 19 6.14 1.14 -5.64
N ALA A 20 7.43 1.22 -5.29
CA ALA A 20 8.32 2.28 -5.75
C ALA A 20 8.51 2.25 -7.28
N PHE A 21 8.65 1.06 -7.87
CA PHE A 21 8.76 0.91 -9.33
C PHE A 21 7.53 1.45 -10.06
N PHE A 22 6.33 1.10 -9.60
CA PHE A 22 5.10 1.61 -10.20
C PHE A 22 4.87 3.10 -9.92
N LEU A 23 5.40 3.64 -8.83
CA LEU A 23 5.45 5.09 -8.60
C LEU A 23 6.33 5.80 -9.64
N PHE A 24 7.51 5.27 -9.95
CA PHE A 24 8.34 5.83 -11.02
C PHE A 24 7.66 5.76 -12.38
N ARG A 25 6.97 4.66 -12.68
CA ARG A 25 6.16 4.52 -13.91
C ARG A 25 5.01 5.53 -13.96
N LEU A 26 4.39 5.80 -12.82
CA LEU A 26 3.34 6.79 -12.69
C LEU A 26 3.87 8.19 -12.99
N GLU A 27 5.00 8.58 -12.40
CA GLU A 27 5.59 9.89 -12.68
C GLU A 27 6.01 10.03 -14.15
N GLN A 28 6.59 8.99 -14.76
CA GLN A 28 6.92 9.00 -16.19
C GLN A 28 5.68 9.21 -17.08
N ALA A 29 4.54 8.62 -16.72
CA ALA A 29 3.30 8.79 -17.48
C ALA A 29 2.74 10.22 -17.41
N PHE A 30 3.07 10.96 -16.35
CA PHE A 30 2.67 12.35 -16.13
C PHE A 30 3.71 13.39 -16.57
N SER A 31 4.99 12.99 -16.73
CA SER A 31 6.07 13.89 -17.17
C SER A 31 6.25 13.91 -18.69
N ALA A 32 5.95 12.81 -19.38
CA ALA A 32 5.93 12.75 -20.85
C ALA A 32 4.64 13.38 -21.41
N THR A 33 4.54 13.57 -22.74
CA THR A 33 3.31 14.04 -23.40
C THR A 33 2.11 13.21 -22.94
N THR A 34 1.32 13.76 -22.02
CA THR A 34 0.42 12.98 -21.19
C THR A 34 -0.87 12.72 -21.96
N THR A 35 -1.18 11.46 -22.22
CA THR A 35 -2.49 11.06 -22.74
C THR A 35 -3.36 10.55 -21.60
N ALA A 36 -4.65 10.89 -21.62
CA ALA A 36 -5.59 10.48 -20.58
C ALA A 36 -5.59 8.96 -20.35
N LYS A 37 -5.53 8.18 -21.43
CA LYS A 37 -5.47 6.71 -21.38
C LYS A 37 -4.21 6.19 -20.69
N ALA A 38 -3.03 6.74 -21.01
CA ALA A 38 -1.78 6.31 -20.40
C ALA A 38 -1.73 6.67 -18.91
N ALA A 39 -2.16 7.88 -18.54
CA ALA A 39 -2.22 8.33 -17.15
C ALA A 39 -3.20 7.48 -16.32
N GLN A 40 -4.39 7.19 -16.84
CA GLN A 40 -5.38 6.35 -16.15
C GLN A 40 -4.86 4.93 -15.93
N GLN A 41 -4.22 4.34 -16.95
CA GLN A 41 -3.60 3.02 -16.82
C GLN A 41 -2.47 3.01 -15.80
N ALA A 42 -1.65 4.06 -15.76
CA ALA A 42 -0.57 4.18 -14.78
C ALA A 42 -1.09 4.31 -13.34
N ILE A 43 -2.17 5.08 -13.12
CA ILE A 43 -2.84 5.21 -11.81
C ILE A 43 -3.39 3.85 -11.36
N GLN A 44 -4.08 3.13 -12.24
CA GLN A 44 -4.62 1.80 -11.93
C GLN A 44 -3.52 0.82 -11.57
N ASN A 45 -2.45 0.78 -12.36
CA ASN A 45 -1.29 -0.07 -12.09
C ASN A 45 -0.63 0.28 -10.76
N PHE A 46 -0.50 1.56 -10.44
CA PHE A 46 0.03 2.00 -9.15
C PHE A 46 -0.88 1.57 -8.00
N GLN A 47 -2.20 1.75 -8.11
CA GLN A 47 -3.15 1.28 -7.11
C GLN A 47 -3.06 -0.24 -6.89
N ILE A 48 -2.98 -1.04 -7.96
CA ILE A 48 -2.79 -2.49 -7.86
C ILE A 48 -1.47 -2.82 -7.18
N SER A 49 -0.39 -2.10 -7.51
CA SER A 49 0.92 -2.32 -6.91
C SER A 49 0.93 -2.08 -5.40
N ILE A 50 0.12 -1.14 -4.89
CA ILE A 50 -0.04 -0.89 -3.45
C ILE A 50 -0.61 -2.14 -2.77
N TRP A 51 -1.68 -2.71 -3.32
CA TRP A 51 -2.30 -3.92 -2.77
C TRP A 51 -1.38 -5.14 -2.81
N VAL A 52 -0.65 -5.32 -3.93
CA VAL A 52 0.29 -6.42 -4.08
C VAL A 52 1.50 -6.24 -3.15
N GLY A 53 2.05 -5.04 -3.07
CA GLY A 53 3.17 -4.72 -2.19
C GLY A 53 2.79 -4.89 -0.73
N TRP A 54 1.60 -4.45 -0.33
CA TRP A 54 1.06 -4.68 1.01
C TRP A 54 0.98 -6.16 1.37
N LEU A 55 0.47 -7.02 0.49
CA LEU A 55 0.44 -8.48 0.73
C LEU A 55 1.85 -9.05 0.96
N LEU A 56 2.82 -8.60 0.17
CA LEU A 56 4.21 -9.05 0.28
C LEU A 56 4.90 -8.54 1.55
N ILE A 57 4.53 -7.38 2.07
CA ILE A 57 5.09 -6.84 3.33
C ILE A 57 4.38 -7.47 4.53
N THR A 58 3.06 -7.63 4.45
CA THR A 58 2.22 -8.19 5.51
C THR A 58 2.61 -9.63 5.82
N GLY A 59 2.85 -10.49 4.83
CA GLY A 59 3.23 -11.89 5.08
C GLY A 59 4.43 -12.07 6.03
N PRO A 60 5.60 -11.47 5.73
CA PRO A 60 6.74 -11.40 6.63
C PRO A 60 6.43 -10.74 7.97
N ALA A 61 5.59 -9.68 8.00
CA ALA A 61 5.18 -9.02 9.23
C ALA A 61 4.44 -9.97 10.17
N ILE A 62 3.55 -10.81 9.63
CA ILE A 62 2.83 -11.86 10.36
C ILE A 62 3.84 -12.83 11.00
N TYR A 63 4.80 -13.34 10.23
CA TYR A 63 5.79 -14.29 10.72
C TYR A 63 6.66 -13.68 11.84
N VAL A 64 7.18 -12.47 11.63
CA VAL A 64 8.06 -11.80 12.59
C VAL A 64 7.31 -11.48 13.88
N ARG A 65 6.04 -11.07 13.78
CA ARG A 65 5.17 -10.83 14.93
C ARG A 65 4.91 -12.11 15.71
N TRP A 66 4.56 -13.19 15.03
CA TRP A 66 4.26 -14.45 15.69
C TRP A 66 5.50 -15.01 16.41
N LYS A 67 6.66 -15.02 15.74
CA LYS A 67 7.85 -15.69 16.28
C LYS A 67 8.64 -14.86 17.29
N TYR A 68 8.74 -13.54 17.08
CA TYR A 68 9.61 -12.68 17.88
C TYR A 68 8.84 -11.62 18.68
N ALA A 69 7.50 -11.68 18.67
CA ALA A 69 6.62 -10.66 19.27
C ALA A 69 6.90 -9.23 18.78
N ASN A 70 7.59 -9.07 17.64
CA ASN A 70 8.04 -7.77 17.16
C ASN A 70 6.99 -7.15 16.19
N HIS A 71 6.73 -5.86 16.36
CA HIS A 71 5.73 -5.10 15.61
C HIS A 71 6.30 -4.21 14.50
N ILE A 72 7.63 -4.10 14.40
CA ILE A 72 8.28 -3.12 13.53
C ILE A 72 7.81 -3.24 12.07
N LEU A 73 7.72 -4.44 11.52
CA LEU A 73 7.26 -4.63 10.13
C LEU A 73 5.79 -4.23 9.91
N PHE A 74 4.92 -4.41 10.91
CA PHE A 74 3.54 -3.92 10.82
C PHE A 74 3.49 -2.38 10.81
N ILE A 75 4.30 -1.73 11.65
CA ILE A 75 4.38 -0.26 11.68
C ILE A 75 4.88 0.27 10.33
N ILE A 76 5.93 -0.35 9.78
CA ILE A 76 6.46 -0.01 8.45
C ILE A 76 5.40 -0.21 7.36
N ASP A 77 4.67 -1.33 7.40
CA ASP A 77 3.60 -1.62 6.44
C ASP A 77 2.50 -0.55 6.45
N TYR A 78 2.03 -0.13 7.63
CA TYR A 78 1.08 0.98 7.75
C TYR A 78 1.62 2.28 7.14
N LEU A 79 2.86 2.65 7.47
CA LEU A 79 3.46 3.90 6.98
C LEU A 79 3.60 3.88 5.45
N ILE A 80 4.05 2.76 4.87
CA ILE A 80 4.17 2.61 3.41
C ILE A 80 2.80 2.68 2.74
N ALA A 81 1.82 1.92 3.24
CA ALA A 81 0.48 1.86 2.67
C ALA A 81 -0.23 3.23 2.70
N ILE A 82 -0.21 3.91 3.86
CA ILE A 82 -0.82 5.25 4.02
C ILE A 82 -0.15 6.24 3.07
N THR A 83 1.19 6.28 3.05
CA THR A 83 1.94 7.20 2.19
C THR A 83 1.66 6.94 0.72
N ALA A 84 1.64 5.68 0.29
CA ALA A 84 1.38 5.31 -1.10
C ALA A 84 -0.03 5.69 -1.55
N PHE A 85 -1.05 5.52 -0.69
CA PHE A 85 -2.39 6.01 -1.00
C PHE A 85 -2.47 7.53 -1.05
N ILE A 86 -1.83 8.26 -0.13
CA ILE A 86 -1.76 9.74 -0.21
C ILE A 86 -1.17 10.17 -1.55
N ILE A 87 -0.06 9.56 -1.98
CA ILE A 87 0.56 9.83 -3.28
C ILE A 87 -0.40 9.54 -4.43
N LEU A 88 -1.10 8.39 -4.42
CA LEU A 88 -2.11 8.06 -5.43
C LEU A 88 -3.16 9.19 -5.54
N GLY A 89 -3.59 9.73 -4.41
CA GLY A 89 -4.52 10.86 -4.34
C GLY A 89 -4.02 12.12 -5.03
N VAL A 90 -2.76 12.47 -4.79
CA VAL A 90 -2.10 13.62 -5.43
C VAL A 90 -2.12 13.47 -6.96
N TYR A 91 -1.77 12.29 -7.49
CA TYR A 91 -1.77 12.07 -8.94
C TYR A 91 -3.17 12.03 -9.56
N VAL A 92 -4.17 11.51 -8.84
CA VAL A 92 -5.56 11.56 -9.29
C VAL A 92 -6.06 13.00 -9.42
N ASN A 93 -5.72 13.87 -8.46
CA ASN A 93 -6.02 15.29 -8.53
C ASN A 93 -5.26 15.98 -9.66
N ARG A 94 -3.94 15.72 -9.78
CA ARG A 94 -3.10 16.27 -10.86
C ARG A 94 -3.65 15.95 -12.24
N GLY A 95 -4.14 14.73 -12.47
CA GLY A 95 -4.72 14.40 -13.77
C GLY A 95 -6.04 15.09 -14.06
N ALA A 96 -6.81 15.47 -13.02
CA ALA A 96 -7.98 16.31 -13.19
C ALA A 96 -7.62 17.77 -13.50
N GLU A 97 -6.54 18.29 -12.89
CA GLU A 97 -6.00 19.63 -13.18
C GLU A 97 -5.44 19.75 -14.60
N LEU A 98 -4.87 18.67 -15.12
CA LEU A 98 -4.40 18.56 -16.51
C LEU A 98 -5.53 18.29 -17.53
N GLU A 99 -6.79 18.37 -17.10
CA GLU A 99 -7.99 18.12 -17.92
C GLU A 99 -8.00 16.74 -18.60
N LEU A 100 -7.27 15.75 -18.06
CA LEU A 100 -7.22 14.39 -18.60
C LEU A 100 -8.53 13.64 -18.36
N TRP A 101 -9.25 14.01 -17.31
CA TRP A 101 -10.61 13.54 -17.01
C TRP A 101 -11.35 14.59 -16.19
N ALA A 102 -12.66 14.67 -16.41
CA ALA A 102 -13.52 15.44 -15.55
C ALA A 102 -13.83 14.62 -14.29
N LEU A 103 -13.28 15.05 -13.15
CA LEU A 103 -13.89 14.73 -11.87
C LEU A 103 -15.21 15.50 -11.85
N GLY A 104 -16.36 14.82 -12.00
CA GLY A 104 -17.66 15.49 -11.94
C GLY A 104 -17.80 16.39 -10.71
N ASN A 105 -18.70 17.37 -10.70
CA ASN A 105 -18.81 18.36 -9.59
C ASN A 105 -18.96 17.71 -8.20
N SER A 106 -19.47 16.48 -8.12
CA SER A 106 -19.55 15.65 -6.90
C SER A 106 -18.20 15.01 -6.48
N PHE A 107 -17.21 14.95 -7.38
CA PHE A 107 -15.91 14.29 -7.22
C PHE A 107 -14.77 15.21 -6.80
N ARG A 108 -14.86 16.53 -7.02
CA ARG A 108 -13.87 17.50 -6.50
C ARG A 108 -13.78 17.48 -4.95
N GLY A 109 -14.79 16.91 -4.28
CA GLY A 109 -14.80 16.57 -2.85
C GLY A 109 -14.63 15.07 -2.50
N ASN A 110 -14.50 14.16 -3.48
CA ASN A 110 -14.60 12.70 -3.27
C ASN A 110 -13.26 11.95 -3.46
N VAL A 111 -12.20 12.58 -3.98
CA VAL A 111 -10.85 11.99 -3.98
C VAL A 111 -10.41 11.72 -2.54
N THR A 112 -10.65 12.67 -1.63
CA THR A 112 -10.42 12.50 -0.19
C THR A 112 -11.17 11.30 0.38
N PHE A 113 -12.42 11.06 -0.02
CA PHE A 113 -13.18 9.90 0.44
C PHE A 113 -12.69 8.59 -0.17
N MET A 114 -12.33 8.56 -1.46
CA MET A 114 -11.69 7.39 -2.08
C MET A 114 -10.40 7.01 -1.35
N LEU A 115 -9.57 8.01 -1.05
CA LEU A 115 -8.33 7.86 -0.28
C LEU A 115 -8.62 7.35 1.13
N LEU A 116 -9.50 8.02 1.85
CA LEU A 116 -9.88 7.67 3.22
C LEU A 116 -10.44 6.25 3.27
N ARG A 117 -11.32 5.88 2.33
CA ARG A 117 -11.87 4.52 2.23
C ARG A 117 -10.76 3.49 2.05
N ASN A 118 -9.83 3.71 1.12
CA ASN A 118 -8.75 2.75 0.86
C ASN A 118 -7.75 2.67 2.03
N ILE A 119 -7.43 3.81 2.66
CA ILE A 119 -6.58 3.88 3.85
C ILE A 119 -7.26 3.15 5.03
N LEU A 120 -8.54 3.44 5.30
CA LEU A 120 -9.29 2.78 6.35
C LEU A 120 -9.42 1.28 6.09
N LEU A 121 -9.61 0.87 4.83
CA LEU A 121 -9.69 -0.53 4.44
C LEU A 121 -8.36 -1.25 4.70
N ILE A 122 -7.23 -0.72 4.23
CA ILE A 122 -5.92 -1.36 4.41
C ILE A 122 -5.52 -1.35 5.89
N CYS A 123 -5.79 -0.26 6.60
CA CYS A 123 -5.53 -0.18 8.03
C CYS A 123 -6.39 -1.17 8.81
N GLY A 124 -7.68 -1.24 8.50
CA GLY A 124 -8.63 -2.16 9.12
C GLY A 124 -8.27 -3.63 8.86
N MET A 125 -7.89 -3.98 7.64
CA MET A 125 -7.45 -5.34 7.28
C MET A 125 -6.15 -5.71 8.00
N THR A 126 -5.18 -4.79 8.07
CA THR A 126 -3.91 -5.02 8.76
C THR A 126 -4.12 -5.17 10.27
N ALA A 127 -4.98 -4.34 10.87
CA ALA A 127 -5.35 -4.43 12.29
C ALA A 127 -6.09 -5.73 12.59
N PHE A 128 -6.99 -6.15 11.70
CA PHE A 128 -7.69 -7.42 11.80
C PHE A 128 -6.72 -8.61 11.78
N ILE A 129 -5.76 -8.63 10.84
CA ILE A 129 -4.71 -9.66 10.77
C ILE A 129 -3.88 -9.66 12.06
N HIS A 130 -3.48 -8.48 12.53
CA HIS A 130 -2.69 -8.35 13.75
C HIS A 130 -3.45 -8.85 14.99
N ALA A 131 -4.74 -8.53 15.12
CA ALA A 131 -5.61 -9.03 16.18
C ALA A 131 -5.80 -10.55 16.09
N ALA A 132 -5.98 -11.10 14.89
CA ALA A 132 -6.10 -12.53 14.66
C ALA A 132 -4.85 -13.28 15.15
N ILE A 133 -3.65 -12.79 14.81
CA ILE A 133 -2.37 -13.40 15.25
C ILE A 133 -2.24 -13.35 16.77
N TRP A 134 -2.58 -12.21 17.38
CA TRP A 134 -2.55 -12.09 18.84
C TRP A 134 -3.50 -13.09 19.51
N TRP A 135 -4.72 -13.24 19.00
CA TRP A 135 -5.69 -14.21 19.49
C TRP A 135 -5.19 -15.64 19.35
N PHE A 136 -4.67 -16.01 18.16
CA PHE A 136 -4.11 -17.34 17.91
C PHE A 136 -2.91 -17.64 18.82
N SER A 137 -1.96 -16.71 18.93
CA SER A 137 -0.79 -16.85 19.80
C SER A 137 -1.21 -17.03 21.27
N LYS A 138 -2.15 -16.22 21.77
CA LYS A 138 -2.60 -16.29 23.17
C LYS A 138 -3.37 -17.56 23.51
N ARG A 139 -4.17 -18.10 22.57
CA ARG A 139 -5.03 -19.27 22.81
C ARG A 139 -4.29 -20.60 22.62
N TRP A 140 -3.32 -20.67 21.70
CA TRP A 140 -2.66 -21.94 21.34
C TRP A 140 -1.25 -22.12 21.91
N HIS A 141 -0.56 -21.05 22.36
CA HIS A 141 0.76 -21.15 23.00
C HIS A 141 0.74 -21.09 24.54
N ARG A 142 -0.42 -21.24 25.20
CA ARG A 142 -0.52 -21.41 26.66
C ARG A 142 -0.35 -22.87 27.13
N ARG A 143 0.43 -23.67 26.41
CA ARG A 143 0.92 -24.97 26.89
C ARG A 143 2.43 -25.01 26.77
#